data_AF-A0A1Y3EUV6-F1
#
_entry.id   AF-A0A1Y3EUV6-F1
#
_cell.length_a   1.000
_cell.length_b   1.000
_cell.length_c   1.000
_cell.angle_alpha   90.00
_cell.angle_beta   90.00
_cell.angle_gamma   90.00
#
_symmetry.space_group_name_H-M   'P 1'
#
loop_
_entity.id
_entity.type
_entity.pdbx_description
1 polymer ?
#
loop_
_entity_poly.entity_id
_entity_poly.type
_entity_poly.pdbx_seq_one_letter_code
_entity_poly.pdbx_strand_id
1 'polypeptide(L)'
;MGELHKAVMDIRLAVKLVPDNTDALYKASVFCYKLGDLSDSLNQIRECLKIDPEHQKCFKFYKNVKNIAKQLEKVEKAVAEKQWQKCLDSSDAMLKLEKSEQNVVLLAKSSKCKCFIKLEKSDDAVETCSEVLRANPDDQQALLNRAEAYMMNQAYDEAIADYQRAVNIDDSNRAAKEGLKKAQRMQKQSNKKDYYKILGVKRNADKRTISKAYRKLAQKWHPDNFQGDEKKIAEAKFIDIAAAKEVLTDPEKREKFDAGIDPLDPSAQSMPNQFYHFHGFDDVFGENGPFGDGGGHYTFKFHFN
;
A
#
# COMPACT_ATOMS: atom_id res chain seq x y z
N MET A 1 2.55 10.99 -25.37
CA MET A 1 2.06 9.63 -25.71
C MET A 1 1.06 9.60 -26.86
N GLY A 2 0.05 10.49 -26.90
CA GLY A 2 -1.00 10.47 -27.93
C GLY A 2 -0.52 10.71 -29.38
N GLU A 3 0.48 11.57 -29.60
CA GLU A 3 1.03 11.82 -30.94
C GLU A 3 1.86 10.66 -31.48
N LEU A 4 2.62 9.98 -30.63
CA LEU A 4 3.40 8.79 -31.00
C LEU A 4 2.49 7.61 -31.41
N HIS A 5 1.38 7.41 -30.72
CA HIS A 5 0.40 6.38 -31.11
C HIS A 5 -0.22 6.66 -32.48
N LYS A 6 -0.59 7.92 -32.75
CA LYS A 6 -1.09 8.34 -34.07
C LYS A 6 -0.01 8.13 -35.15
N ALA A 7 1.23 8.54 -34.87
CA ALA A 7 2.35 8.32 -35.77
C ALA A 7 2.61 6.84 -36.08
N VAL A 8 2.43 5.94 -35.11
CA VAL A 8 2.49 4.48 -35.34
C VAL A 8 1.35 4.01 -36.25
N MET A 9 0.13 4.52 -36.08
CA MET A 9 -1.00 4.16 -36.94
C MET A 9 -0.77 4.63 -38.39
N ASP A 10 -0.37 5.89 -38.56
CA ASP A 10 -0.12 6.48 -39.88
C ASP A 10 1.02 5.77 -40.60
N ILE A 11 2.12 5.46 -39.89
CA ILE A 11 3.25 4.78 -40.51
C ILE A 11 2.96 3.30 -40.80
N ARG A 12 2.13 2.63 -40.00
CA ARG A 12 1.64 1.28 -40.33
C ARG A 12 0.81 1.29 -41.61
N LEU A 13 0.01 2.34 -41.84
CA LEU A 13 -0.70 2.50 -43.11
C LEU A 13 0.28 2.72 -44.26
N ALA A 14 1.28 3.58 -44.09
CA ALA A 14 2.30 3.82 -45.11
C ALA A 14 3.08 2.54 -45.48
N VAL A 15 3.48 1.74 -44.48
CA VAL A 15 4.12 0.42 -44.68
C VAL A 15 3.20 -0.55 -45.43
N LYS A 16 1.88 -0.53 -45.18
CA LYS A 16 0.93 -1.37 -45.93
C LYS A 16 0.79 -0.95 -47.40
N LEU A 17 0.86 0.34 -47.68
CA LEU A 17 0.76 0.89 -49.04
C LEU A 17 2.03 0.64 -49.85
N VAL A 18 3.20 0.70 -49.19
CA VAL A 18 4.51 0.51 -49.81
C VAL A 18 5.35 -0.46 -48.94
N PRO A 19 5.14 -1.77 -49.08
CA PRO A 19 5.71 -2.78 -48.17
C PRO A 19 7.22 -2.98 -48.32
N ASP A 20 7.81 -2.57 -49.43
CA ASP A 20 9.25 -2.63 -49.71
C ASP A 20 10.02 -1.37 -49.25
N ASN A 21 9.35 -0.44 -48.57
CA ASN A 21 9.98 0.77 -48.05
C ASN A 21 10.72 0.52 -46.72
N THR A 22 12.02 0.26 -46.81
CA THR A 22 12.91 0.00 -45.65
C THR A 22 12.97 1.15 -44.65
N ASP A 23 12.93 2.42 -45.12
CA ASP A 23 12.91 3.60 -44.26
C ASP A 23 11.60 3.71 -43.45
N ALA A 24 10.46 3.38 -44.06
CA ALA A 24 9.16 3.38 -43.39
C ALA A 24 9.11 2.27 -42.32
N LEU A 25 9.61 1.07 -42.63
CA LEU A 25 9.72 -0.04 -41.68
C LEU A 25 10.67 0.27 -40.52
N TYR A 26 11.81 0.90 -40.80
CA TYR A 26 12.75 1.36 -39.78
C TYR A 26 12.07 2.35 -38.82
N LYS A 27 11.42 3.39 -39.36
CA LYS A 27 10.72 4.40 -38.55
C LYS A 27 9.57 3.79 -37.75
N ALA A 28 8.79 2.88 -38.34
CA ALA A 28 7.73 2.15 -37.66
C ALA A 28 8.29 1.38 -36.45
N SER A 29 9.40 0.65 -36.66
CA SER A 29 10.08 -0.07 -35.58
C SER A 29 10.55 0.85 -34.46
N VAL A 30 11.15 2.00 -34.80
CA VAL A 30 11.60 3.00 -33.81
C VAL A 30 10.42 3.57 -33.02
N PHE A 31 9.30 3.88 -33.67
CA PHE A 31 8.12 4.40 -32.96
C PHE A 31 7.51 3.35 -32.03
N CYS A 32 7.39 2.09 -32.46
CA CYS A 32 6.96 1.00 -31.57
C CYS A 32 7.90 0.87 -30.37
N TYR A 33 9.22 0.93 -30.59
CA TYR A 33 10.21 0.88 -29.51
C TYR A 33 10.03 2.01 -28.50
N LYS A 34 9.83 3.25 -28.99
CA LYS A 34 9.57 4.42 -28.16
C LYS A 34 8.27 4.33 -27.38
N LEU A 35 7.29 3.57 -27.86
CA LEU A 35 6.07 3.28 -27.11
C LEU A 35 6.25 2.16 -26.07
N GLY A 36 7.39 1.49 -26.05
CA GLY A 36 7.64 0.31 -25.22
C GLY A 36 7.14 -1.00 -25.84
N ASP A 37 6.59 -0.97 -27.06
CA ASP A 37 6.14 -2.16 -27.78
C ASP A 37 7.32 -2.84 -28.48
N LEU A 38 8.06 -3.62 -27.69
CA LEU A 38 9.26 -4.33 -28.14
C LEU A 38 8.94 -5.45 -29.14
N SER A 39 7.75 -6.06 -29.04
CA SER A 39 7.32 -7.13 -29.93
C SER A 39 7.12 -6.58 -31.35
N ASP A 40 6.30 -5.54 -31.49
CA ASP A 40 6.06 -4.95 -32.79
C ASP A 40 7.30 -4.26 -33.33
N SER A 41 8.08 -3.59 -32.48
CA SER A 41 9.37 -3.03 -32.88
C SER A 41 10.26 -4.09 -33.53
N LEU A 42 10.38 -5.27 -32.90
CA LEU A 42 11.20 -6.37 -33.39
C LEU A 42 10.65 -6.98 -34.69
N ASN A 43 9.34 -7.04 -34.85
CA ASN A 43 8.71 -7.53 -36.08
C ASN A 43 8.97 -6.57 -37.25
N GLN A 44 8.74 -5.26 -37.07
CA GLN A 44 8.97 -4.27 -38.11
C GLN A 44 10.43 -4.22 -38.57
N ILE A 45 11.39 -4.31 -37.63
CA ILE A 45 12.82 -4.27 -37.99
C ILE A 45 13.29 -5.55 -38.70
N ARG A 46 12.67 -6.69 -38.42
CA ARG A 46 12.93 -7.94 -39.15
C ARG A 46 12.45 -7.86 -40.58
N GLU A 47 11.28 -7.28 -40.82
CA GLU A 47 10.80 -7.04 -42.19
C GLU A 47 11.71 -6.05 -42.94
N CYS A 48 12.22 -5.00 -42.29
CA CYS A 48 13.24 -4.13 -42.91
C CYS A 48 14.44 -4.95 -43.41
N LEU A 49 15.00 -5.82 -42.56
CA LEU A 49 16.18 -6.63 -42.89
C LEU A 49 15.88 -7.78 -43.86
N LYS A 50 14.62 -8.16 -44.02
CA LYS A 50 14.20 -9.15 -45.02
C LYS A 50 14.21 -8.55 -46.42
N ILE A 51 13.88 -7.27 -46.55
CA ILE A 51 13.95 -6.52 -47.81
C ILE A 51 15.38 -6.14 -48.14
N ASP A 52 16.11 -5.60 -47.15
CA ASP A 52 17.52 -5.24 -47.29
C ASP A 52 18.36 -5.81 -46.13
N PRO A 53 18.97 -6.99 -46.31
CA PRO A 53 19.81 -7.64 -45.31
C PRO A 53 21.07 -6.84 -44.93
N GLU A 54 21.55 -5.96 -45.81
CA GLU A 54 22.77 -5.17 -45.60
C GLU A 54 22.49 -3.77 -45.03
N HIS A 55 21.22 -3.45 -44.75
CA HIS A 55 20.81 -2.16 -44.20
C HIS A 55 21.43 -1.88 -42.82
N GLN A 56 22.50 -1.08 -42.79
CA GLN A 56 23.29 -0.84 -41.57
C GLN A 56 22.46 -0.30 -40.39
N LYS A 57 21.57 0.69 -40.63
CA LYS A 57 20.72 1.26 -39.55
C LYS A 57 19.73 0.23 -38.99
N CYS A 58 19.01 -0.50 -39.85
CA CYS A 58 18.10 -1.56 -39.42
C CYS A 58 18.84 -2.66 -38.66
N PHE A 59 20.03 -3.06 -39.10
CA PHE A 59 20.80 -4.10 -38.42
C PHE A 59 21.29 -3.68 -37.03
N LYS A 60 21.82 -2.45 -36.91
CA LYS A 60 22.25 -1.91 -35.62
C LYS A 60 21.07 -1.80 -34.64
N PHE A 61 19.93 -1.30 -35.11
CA PHE A 61 18.73 -1.17 -34.29
C PHE A 61 18.15 -2.53 -33.90
N TYR A 62 18.06 -3.46 -34.85
CA TYR A 62 17.64 -4.85 -34.61
C TYR A 62 18.44 -5.50 -33.48
N LYS A 63 19.78 -5.36 -33.46
CA LYS A 63 20.60 -5.91 -32.37
C LYS A 63 20.18 -5.36 -31.01
N ASN A 64 19.89 -4.07 -30.91
CA ASN A 64 19.43 -3.46 -29.67
C ASN A 64 18.07 -4.03 -29.24
N VAL A 65 17.06 -3.89 -30.11
CA VAL A 65 15.68 -4.33 -29.84
C VAL A 65 15.63 -5.81 -29.51
N LYS A 66 16.33 -6.66 -30.28
CA LYS A 66 16.41 -8.11 -30.05
C LYS A 66 16.94 -8.44 -28.65
N ASN A 67 17.98 -7.76 -28.21
CA ASN A 67 18.61 -8.07 -26.92
C ASN A 67 17.67 -7.75 -25.76
N ILE A 68 16.94 -6.63 -25.83
CA ILE A 68 16.01 -6.21 -24.79
C ILE A 68 14.73 -7.04 -24.84
N ALA A 69 14.16 -7.27 -26.03
CA ALA A 69 13.00 -8.13 -26.22
C ALA A 69 13.25 -9.56 -25.69
N LYS A 70 14.47 -10.09 -25.88
CA LYS A 70 14.87 -11.39 -25.31
C LYS A 70 14.89 -11.39 -23.78
N GLN A 71 15.24 -10.29 -23.13
CA GLN A 71 15.15 -10.22 -21.67
C GLN A 71 13.70 -10.09 -21.21
N LEU A 72 12.86 -9.33 -21.92
CA LEU A 72 11.42 -9.26 -21.64
C LEU A 72 10.75 -10.63 -21.75
N GLU A 73 11.05 -11.41 -22.80
CA GLU A 73 10.55 -12.78 -22.96
C GLU A 73 10.95 -13.67 -21.75
N LYS A 74 12.18 -13.52 -21.25
CA LYS A 74 12.61 -14.23 -20.03
C LYS A 74 11.87 -13.74 -18.78
N VAL A 75 11.58 -12.45 -18.67
CA VAL A 75 10.76 -11.90 -17.57
C VAL A 75 9.38 -12.53 -17.60
N GLU A 76 8.71 -12.52 -18.75
CA GLU A 76 7.37 -13.09 -18.93
C GLU A 76 7.36 -14.59 -18.62
N LYS A 77 8.34 -15.34 -19.13
CA LYS A 77 8.52 -16.76 -18.83
C LYS A 77 8.76 -17.01 -17.34
N ALA A 78 9.63 -16.22 -16.71
CA ALA A 78 9.92 -16.34 -15.28
C ALA A 78 8.68 -16.01 -14.43
N VAL A 79 7.86 -15.03 -14.83
CA VAL A 79 6.58 -14.72 -14.17
C VAL A 79 5.59 -15.89 -14.33
N ALA A 80 5.48 -16.48 -15.52
CA ALA A 80 4.60 -17.63 -15.77
C ALA A 80 5.02 -18.86 -14.95
N GLU A 81 6.33 -19.09 -14.83
CA GLU A 81 6.92 -20.19 -14.05
C GLU A 81 7.09 -19.85 -12.55
N LYS A 82 6.65 -18.66 -12.11
CA LYS A 82 6.81 -18.15 -10.73
C LYS A 82 8.26 -18.11 -10.22
N GLN A 83 9.23 -17.98 -11.12
CA GLN A 83 10.66 -17.87 -10.82
C GLN A 83 11.04 -16.40 -10.59
N TRP A 84 10.62 -15.85 -9.46
CA TRP A 84 10.69 -14.40 -9.19
C TRP A 84 12.11 -13.84 -9.13
N GLN A 85 13.11 -14.62 -8.73
CA GLN A 85 14.50 -14.18 -8.79
C GLN A 85 14.98 -14.01 -10.25
N LYS A 86 14.64 -14.93 -11.15
CA LYS A 86 14.99 -14.80 -12.57
C LYS A 86 14.23 -13.66 -13.26
N CYS A 87 13.00 -13.40 -12.82
CA CYS A 87 12.21 -12.23 -13.21
C CYS A 87 12.97 -10.94 -12.86
N LEU A 88 13.48 -10.84 -11.62
CA LEU A 88 14.26 -9.70 -11.16
C LEU A 88 15.56 -9.55 -11.96
N ASP A 89 16.35 -10.63 -12.08
CA ASP A 89 17.63 -10.61 -12.80
C ASP A 89 17.47 -10.17 -14.27
N SER A 90 16.41 -10.64 -14.94
CA SER A 90 16.13 -10.29 -16.33
C SER A 90 15.63 -8.86 -16.48
N SER A 91 14.83 -8.36 -15.53
CA SER A 91 14.40 -6.96 -15.49
C SER A 91 15.59 -6.02 -15.27
N ASP A 92 16.53 -6.37 -14.39
CA ASP A 92 17.77 -5.62 -14.18
C ASP A 92 18.67 -5.65 -15.43
N ALA A 93 18.70 -6.77 -16.16
CA ALA A 93 19.40 -6.84 -17.43
C ALA A 93 18.80 -5.88 -18.47
N MET A 94 17.47 -5.71 -18.51
CA MET A 94 16.84 -4.70 -19.37
C MET A 94 17.28 -3.28 -19.01
N LEU A 95 17.28 -2.93 -17.72
CA LEU A 95 17.70 -1.60 -17.24
C LEU A 95 19.20 -1.30 -17.47
N LYS A 96 20.03 -2.34 -17.59
CA LYS A 96 21.44 -2.19 -17.99
C LYS A 96 21.60 -1.92 -19.48
N LEU A 97 20.74 -2.54 -20.30
CA LEU A 97 20.77 -2.43 -21.77
C LEU A 97 20.15 -1.12 -22.26
N GLU A 98 19.09 -0.63 -21.61
CA GLU A 98 18.38 0.58 -21.99
C GLU A 98 18.32 1.58 -20.85
N LYS A 99 18.74 2.81 -21.14
CA LYS A 99 18.83 3.93 -20.17
C LYS A 99 18.16 5.21 -20.67
N SER A 100 17.92 5.30 -21.97
CA SER A 100 17.50 6.52 -22.67
C SER A 100 16.01 6.52 -22.99
N GLU A 101 15.47 5.41 -23.48
CA GLU A 101 14.07 5.34 -23.89
C GLU A 101 13.16 5.02 -22.70
N GLN A 102 12.52 6.08 -22.18
CA GLN A 102 11.78 6.04 -20.92
C GLN A 102 10.71 4.96 -20.86
N ASN A 103 9.91 4.75 -21.90
CA ASN A 103 8.84 3.75 -21.88
C ASN A 103 9.39 2.31 -21.76
N VAL A 104 10.54 2.03 -22.35
CA VAL A 104 11.22 0.72 -22.21
C VAL A 104 11.80 0.56 -20.81
N VAL A 105 12.36 1.63 -20.25
CA VAL A 105 12.84 1.66 -18.86
C VAL A 105 11.68 1.44 -17.88
N LEU A 106 10.54 2.11 -18.09
CA LEU A 106 9.34 1.97 -17.27
C LEU A 106 8.76 0.56 -17.35
N LEU A 107 8.73 -0.05 -18.53
CA LEU A 107 8.32 -1.45 -18.71
C LEU A 107 9.17 -2.38 -17.82
N ALA A 108 10.49 -2.24 -17.86
CA ALA A 108 11.40 -3.04 -17.02
C ALA A 108 11.20 -2.77 -15.52
N LYS A 109 10.96 -1.52 -15.12
CA LYS A 109 10.66 -1.16 -13.71
C LYS A 109 9.32 -1.73 -13.24
N SER A 110 8.28 -1.71 -14.08
CA SER A 110 6.98 -2.31 -13.77
C SER A 110 7.10 -3.82 -13.55
N SER A 111 7.86 -4.52 -14.40
CA SER A 111 8.20 -5.93 -14.20
C SER A 111 8.97 -6.14 -12.90
N LYS A 112 10.02 -5.35 -12.66
CA LYS A 112 10.87 -5.41 -11.46
C LYS A 112 10.06 -5.23 -10.17
N CYS A 113 9.17 -4.23 -10.12
CA CYS A 113 8.30 -4.00 -8.98
C CYS A 113 7.42 -5.23 -8.67
N LYS A 114 6.82 -5.84 -9.70
CA LYS A 114 6.07 -7.09 -9.54
C LYS A 114 6.94 -8.23 -9.00
N CYS A 115 8.17 -8.37 -9.49
CA CYS A 115 9.09 -9.40 -8.97
C CYS A 115 9.40 -9.16 -7.49
N PHE A 116 9.63 -7.90 -7.06
CA PHE A 116 9.93 -7.57 -5.67
C PHE A 116 8.80 -7.91 -4.70
N ILE A 117 7.54 -7.62 -5.07
CA ILE A 117 6.36 -7.98 -4.27
C ILE A 117 6.33 -9.49 -4.03
N LYS A 118 6.56 -10.29 -5.07
CA LYS A 118 6.55 -11.76 -4.96
C LYS A 118 7.79 -12.35 -4.29
N LEU A 119 8.84 -11.56 -4.12
CA LEU A 119 10.01 -11.88 -3.31
C LEU A 119 9.90 -11.34 -1.87
N GLU A 120 8.76 -10.76 -1.50
CA GLU A 120 8.51 -10.15 -0.20
C GLU A 120 9.47 -9.00 0.16
N LYS A 121 10.03 -8.35 -0.87
CA LYS A 121 10.87 -7.15 -0.74
C LYS A 121 10.02 -5.91 -0.91
N SER A 122 9.17 -5.65 0.09
CA SER A 122 8.14 -4.60 0.04
C SER A 122 8.72 -3.19 -0.10
N ASP A 123 9.80 -2.86 0.60
CA ASP A 123 10.43 -1.53 0.51
C ASP A 123 10.98 -1.25 -0.89
N ASP A 124 11.72 -2.21 -1.47
CA ASP A 124 12.24 -2.14 -2.84
C ASP A 124 11.10 -2.02 -3.87
N ALA A 125 9.97 -2.72 -3.62
CA ALA A 125 8.78 -2.64 -4.47
C ALA A 125 8.14 -1.25 -4.41
N VAL A 126 7.99 -0.65 -3.22
CA VAL A 126 7.42 0.69 -3.04
C VAL A 126 8.26 1.72 -3.79
N GLU A 127 9.59 1.67 -3.65
CA GLU A 127 10.49 2.58 -4.34
C GLU A 127 10.35 2.43 -5.87
N THR A 128 10.48 1.21 -6.36
CA THR A 128 10.47 0.92 -7.82
C THR A 128 9.13 1.28 -8.46
N CYS A 129 8.00 0.93 -7.84
CA CYS A 129 6.69 1.31 -8.36
C CYS A 129 6.44 2.83 -8.27
N SER A 130 6.98 3.50 -7.26
CA SER A 130 6.88 4.96 -7.17
C SER A 130 7.62 5.66 -8.31
N GLU A 131 8.75 5.12 -8.77
CA GLU A 131 9.43 5.63 -9.96
C GLU A 131 8.57 5.50 -11.23
N VAL A 132 7.84 4.39 -11.37
CA VAL A 132 6.89 4.21 -12.48
C VAL A 132 5.78 5.25 -12.40
N LEU A 133 5.20 5.43 -11.22
CA LEU A 133 4.08 6.36 -10.99
C LEU A 133 4.49 7.84 -11.06
N ARG A 134 5.78 8.19 -10.89
CA ARG A 134 6.26 9.54 -11.18
C ARG A 134 6.19 9.87 -12.67
N ALA A 135 6.41 8.87 -13.54
CA ALA A 135 6.37 9.06 -14.98
C ALA A 135 4.96 8.86 -15.56
N ASN A 136 4.21 7.90 -15.01
CA ASN A 136 2.82 7.64 -15.37
C ASN A 136 1.96 7.52 -14.10
N PRO A 137 1.43 8.65 -13.57
CA PRO A 137 0.68 8.66 -12.32
C PRO A 137 -0.59 7.82 -12.31
N ASP A 138 -1.16 7.54 -13.49
CA ASP A 138 -2.39 6.78 -13.66
C ASP A 138 -2.14 5.36 -14.20
N ASP A 139 -0.89 4.86 -14.08
CA ASP A 139 -0.59 3.46 -14.34
C ASP A 139 -1.29 2.56 -13.30
N GLN A 140 -2.43 2.00 -13.71
CA GLN A 140 -3.28 1.22 -12.82
C GLN A 140 -2.54 -0.01 -12.25
N GLN A 141 -1.69 -0.66 -13.04
CA GLN A 141 -0.96 -1.84 -12.57
C GLN A 141 0.12 -1.46 -11.55
N ALA A 142 0.82 -0.34 -11.75
CA ALA A 142 1.79 0.16 -10.79
C ALA A 142 1.13 0.62 -9.48
N LEU A 143 -0.06 1.23 -9.53
CA LEU A 143 -0.85 1.54 -8.33
C LEU A 143 -1.21 0.27 -7.56
N LEU A 144 -1.72 -0.77 -8.23
CA LEU A 144 -2.08 -2.04 -7.59
C LEU A 144 -0.88 -2.73 -6.95
N ASN A 145 0.25 -2.75 -7.65
CA ASN A 145 1.49 -3.33 -7.17
C ASN A 145 2.02 -2.57 -5.94
N ARG A 146 2.04 -1.23 -5.99
CA ARG A 146 2.50 -0.41 -4.86
C ARG A 146 1.58 -0.54 -3.65
N ALA A 147 0.26 -0.61 -3.87
CA ALA A 147 -0.70 -0.88 -2.81
C ALA A 147 -0.49 -2.26 -2.17
N GLU A 148 -0.19 -3.31 -2.94
CA GLU A 148 0.16 -4.63 -2.40
C GLU A 148 1.44 -4.55 -1.54
N ALA A 149 2.45 -3.80 -1.97
CA ALA A 149 3.66 -3.59 -1.18
C ALA A 149 3.41 -2.82 0.12
N TYR A 150 2.58 -1.76 0.08
CA TYR A 150 2.16 -1.04 1.30
C TYR A 150 1.37 -1.93 2.27
N MET A 151 0.51 -2.82 1.75
CA MET A 151 -0.18 -3.81 2.58
C MET A 151 0.79 -4.75 3.32
N MET A 152 1.91 -5.12 2.69
CA MET A 152 2.94 -5.94 3.33
C MET A 152 3.68 -5.17 4.43
N ASN A 153 3.85 -3.87 4.24
CA ASN A 153 4.43 -2.95 5.23
C ASN A 153 3.44 -2.51 6.32
N GLN A 154 2.19 -2.96 6.27
CA GLN A 154 1.10 -2.50 7.15
C GLN A 154 0.83 -0.99 7.05
N ALA A 155 1.29 -0.36 5.97
CA ALA A 155 1.04 1.03 5.60
C ALA A 155 -0.35 1.12 4.94
N TYR A 156 -1.40 0.87 5.74
CA TYR A 156 -2.74 0.68 5.21
C TYR A 156 -3.34 1.95 4.61
N ASP A 157 -2.97 3.13 5.12
CA ASP A 157 -3.47 4.41 4.62
C ASP A 157 -3.00 4.66 3.18
N GLU A 158 -1.71 4.45 2.93
CA GLU A 158 -1.09 4.56 1.61
C GLU A 158 -1.63 3.49 0.65
N ALA A 159 -1.82 2.25 1.13
CA ALA A 159 -2.44 1.20 0.34
C ALA A 159 -3.87 1.57 -0.10
N ILE A 160 -4.68 2.11 0.83
CA ILE A 160 -6.05 2.56 0.53
C ILE A 160 -6.03 3.67 -0.52
N ALA A 161 -5.12 4.65 -0.40
CA ALA A 161 -5.00 5.74 -1.36
C ALA A 161 -4.71 5.24 -2.79
N ASP A 162 -3.77 4.30 -2.94
CA ASP A 162 -3.42 3.72 -4.24
C ASP A 162 -4.55 2.86 -4.82
N TYR A 163 -5.20 2.01 -4.00
CA TYR A 163 -6.34 1.23 -4.46
C TYR A 163 -7.52 2.12 -4.87
N GLN A 164 -7.80 3.17 -4.10
CA GLN A 164 -8.88 4.11 -4.41
C GLN A 164 -8.61 4.83 -5.74
N ARG A 165 -7.37 5.27 -5.98
CA ARG A 165 -6.99 5.85 -7.27
C ARG A 165 -7.14 4.86 -8.41
N ALA A 166 -6.73 3.60 -8.22
CA ALA A 166 -6.90 2.56 -9.23
C ALA A 166 -8.38 2.28 -9.56
N VAL A 167 -9.28 2.29 -8.56
CA VAL A 167 -10.74 2.18 -8.75
C VAL A 167 -11.30 3.39 -9.49
N ASN A 168 -10.82 4.61 -9.18
CA ASN A 168 -11.30 5.82 -9.85
C ASN A 168 -10.90 5.87 -11.34
N ILE A 169 -9.78 5.23 -11.71
CA ILE A 169 -9.34 5.11 -13.11
C ILE A 169 -10.23 4.12 -13.88
N ASP A 170 -10.48 2.95 -13.30
CA ASP A 170 -11.41 1.96 -13.86
C ASP A 170 -12.14 1.22 -12.73
N ASP A 171 -13.41 1.57 -12.57
CA ASP A 171 -14.29 1.01 -11.55
C ASP A 171 -14.61 -0.48 -11.85
N SER A 172 -14.43 -0.97 -13.07
CA SER A 172 -14.62 -2.39 -13.36
C SER A 172 -13.47 -3.27 -12.86
N ASN A 173 -12.34 -2.68 -12.46
CA ASN A 173 -11.18 -3.43 -11.99
C ASN A 173 -11.45 -4.13 -10.65
N ARG A 174 -11.74 -5.43 -10.73
CA ARG A 174 -12.04 -6.29 -9.58
C ARG A 174 -10.90 -6.36 -8.58
N ALA A 175 -9.64 -6.42 -9.04
CA ALA A 175 -8.48 -6.50 -8.16
C ALA A 175 -8.32 -5.22 -7.32
N ALA A 176 -8.57 -4.05 -7.92
CA ALA A 176 -8.57 -2.77 -7.21
C ALA A 176 -9.65 -2.73 -6.13
N LYS A 177 -10.89 -3.13 -6.46
CA LYS A 177 -12.03 -3.17 -5.53
C LYS A 177 -11.82 -4.13 -4.37
N GLU A 178 -11.32 -5.33 -4.65
CA GLU A 178 -11.03 -6.34 -3.62
C GLU A 178 -9.87 -5.91 -2.73
N GLY A 179 -8.81 -5.35 -3.33
CA GLY A 179 -7.67 -4.76 -2.63
C GLY A 179 -8.09 -3.64 -1.68
N LEU A 180 -8.91 -2.69 -2.16
CA LEU A 180 -9.44 -1.58 -1.35
C LEU A 180 -10.21 -2.08 -0.13
N LYS A 181 -11.15 -3.02 -0.34
CA LYS A 181 -11.94 -3.61 0.76
C LYS A 181 -11.04 -4.32 1.77
N LYS A 182 -10.03 -5.04 1.30
CA LYS A 182 -9.05 -5.73 2.16
C LYS A 182 -8.24 -4.71 2.96
N ALA A 183 -7.73 -3.66 2.34
CA ALA A 183 -6.94 -2.61 2.97
C ALA A 183 -7.74 -1.88 4.05
N GLN A 184 -8.98 -1.46 3.75
CA GLN A 184 -9.90 -0.87 4.73
C GLN A 184 -10.19 -1.79 5.91
N ARG A 185 -10.37 -3.10 5.66
CA ARG A 185 -10.58 -4.07 6.75
C ARG A 185 -9.34 -4.18 7.64
N MET A 186 -8.15 -4.26 7.04
CA MET A 186 -6.90 -4.37 7.80
C MET A 186 -6.59 -3.08 8.57
N GLN A 187 -6.82 -1.91 7.98
CA GLN A 187 -6.72 -0.62 8.66
C GLN A 187 -7.63 -0.57 9.89
N LYS A 188 -8.92 -0.90 9.74
CA LYS A 188 -9.87 -0.97 10.86
C LYS A 188 -9.43 -1.97 11.93
N GLN A 189 -8.94 -3.14 11.52
CA GLN A 189 -8.44 -4.14 12.46
C GLN A 189 -7.18 -3.67 13.19
N SER A 190 -6.29 -2.93 12.52
CA SER A 190 -5.06 -2.38 13.11
C SER A 190 -5.34 -1.25 14.10
N ASN A 191 -6.39 -0.46 13.84
CA ASN A 191 -6.85 0.60 14.73
C ASN A 191 -7.66 0.07 15.92
N LYS A 192 -8.12 -1.20 15.86
CA LYS A 192 -8.89 -1.81 16.93
C LYS A 192 -7.99 -2.08 18.14
N LYS A 193 -8.32 -1.46 19.27
CA LYS A 193 -7.58 -1.61 20.52
C LYS A 193 -7.81 -3.01 21.09
N ASP A 194 -6.75 -3.69 21.52
CA ASP A 194 -6.86 -4.92 22.31
C ASP A 194 -6.76 -4.60 23.80
N TYR A 195 -7.92 -4.44 24.45
CA TYR A 195 -8.00 -4.08 25.87
C TYR A 195 -7.30 -5.10 26.80
N TYR A 196 -7.29 -6.38 26.45
CA TYR A 196 -6.58 -7.40 27.25
C TYR A 196 -5.07 -7.20 27.15
N LYS A 197 -4.58 -6.90 25.94
CA LYS A 197 -3.16 -6.59 25.69
C LYS A 197 -2.73 -5.29 26.37
N ILE A 198 -3.59 -4.26 26.38
CA ILE A 198 -3.34 -2.98 27.06
C ILE A 198 -3.14 -3.21 28.57
N LEU A 199 -4.01 -3.99 29.21
CA LEU A 199 -3.87 -4.30 30.64
C LEU A 199 -2.84 -5.40 30.94
N GLY A 200 -2.36 -6.12 29.92
CA GLY A 200 -1.43 -7.24 30.09
C GLY A 200 -2.05 -8.44 30.80
N VAL A 201 -3.35 -8.68 30.60
CA VAL A 201 -4.10 -9.77 31.24
C VAL A 201 -4.57 -10.80 30.21
N LYS A 202 -4.81 -12.04 30.65
CA LYS A 202 -5.37 -13.08 29.77
C LYS A 202 -6.85 -12.80 29.47
N ARG A 203 -7.36 -13.31 28.35
CA ARG A 203 -8.78 -13.19 27.97
C ARG A 203 -9.77 -13.76 28.99
N ASN A 204 -9.34 -14.76 29.77
CA ASN A 204 -10.14 -15.35 30.85
C ASN A 204 -9.92 -14.69 32.22
N ALA A 205 -9.26 -13.53 32.31
CA ALA A 205 -9.01 -12.85 33.57
C ALA A 205 -10.32 -12.45 34.26
N ASP A 206 -10.36 -12.63 35.58
CA ASP A 206 -11.49 -12.21 36.41
C ASP A 206 -11.44 -10.69 36.68
N LYS A 207 -12.56 -10.13 37.15
CA LYS A 207 -12.67 -8.69 37.44
C LYS A 207 -11.62 -8.20 38.44
N ARG A 208 -11.23 -9.05 39.40
CA ARG A 208 -10.20 -8.73 40.40
C ARG A 208 -8.82 -8.59 39.77
N THR A 209 -8.44 -9.51 38.87
CA THR A 209 -7.17 -9.44 38.13
C THR A 209 -7.13 -8.22 37.22
N ILE A 210 -8.23 -7.94 36.50
CA ILE A 210 -8.36 -6.75 35.64
C ILE A 210 -8.18 -5.47 36.48
N SER A 211 -8.89 -5.36 37.61
CA SER A 211 -8.79 -4.21 38.51
C SER A 211 -7.39 -4.03 39.10
N LYS A 212 -6.71 -5.14 39.44
CA LYS A 212 -5.33 -5.11 39.95
C LYS A 212 -4.35 -4.63 38.88
N ALA A 213 -4.49 -5.11 37.65
CA ALA A 213 -3.67 -4.70 36.51
C ALA A 213 -3.87 -3.21 36.20
N TYR A 214 -5.13 -2.75 36.17
CA TYR A 214 -5.48 -1.35 36.00
C TYR A 214 -4.79 -0.46 37.04
N ARG A 215 -4.90 -0.76 38.34
CA ARG A 215 -4.27 0.08 39.40
C ARG A 215 -2.77 0.20 39.21
N LYS A 216 -2.09 -0.90 38.87
CA LYS A 216 -0.64 -0.92 38.64
C LYS A 216 -0.24 -0.05 37.44
N LEU A 217 -0.99 -0.13 36.35
CA LEU A 217 -0.72 0.63 35.13
C LEU A 217 -1.12 2.10 35.27
N ALA A 218 -2.24 2.40 35.93
CA ALA A 218 -2.71 3.75 36.21
C ALA A 218 -1.71 4.51 37.09
N GLN A 219 -1.15 3.87 38.12
CA GLN A 219 -0.10 4.48 38.94
C GLN A 219 1.18 4.72 38.13
N LYS A 220 1.54 3.78 37.24
CA LYS A 220 2.75 3.89 36.40
C LYS A 220 2.64 5.01 35.36
N TRP A 221 1.49 5.14 34.72
CA TRP A 221 1.24 6.06 33.61
C TRP A 221 0.44 7.30 34.02
N HIS A 222 0.38 7.61 35.32
CA HIS A 222 -0.30 8.82 35.79
C HIS A 222 0.39 10.06 35.21
N PRO A 223 -0.33 11.00 34.57
CA PRO A 223 0.27 12.18 33.90
C PRO A 223 1.16 13.03 34.83
N ASP A 224 0.84 13.10 36.12
CA ASP A 224 1.63 13.85 37.11
C ASP A 224 3.07 13.33 37.28
N ASN A 225 3.33 12.08 36.89
CA ASN A 225 4.67 11.50 36.96
C ASN A 225 5.56 11.91 35.78
N PHE A 226 5.04 12.64 34.79
CA PHE A 226 5.73 12.96 33.53
C PHE A 226 5.64 14.45 33.19
N GLN A 227 6.59 14.93 32.39
CA GLN A 227 6.66 16.33 31.93
C GLN A 227 6.95 16.39 30.43
N GLY A 228 6.62 17.53 29.79
CA GLY A 228 6.88 17.74 28.36
C GLY A 228 6.15 16.74 27.45
N ASP A 229 6.84 16.26 26.41
CA ASP A 229 6.25 15.32 25.45
C ASP A 229 5.98 13.92 26.04
N GLU A 230 6.70 13.54 27.10
CA GLU A 230 6.43 12.28 27.82
C GLU A 230 5.06 12.33 28.52
N LYS A 231 4.63 13.52 28.97
CA LYS A 231 3.30 13.69 29.58
C LYS A 231 2.19 13.35 28.59
N LYS A 232 2.29 13.81 27.33
CA LYS A 232 1.31 13.49 26.28
C LYS A 232 1.25 11.98 26.00
N ILE A 233 2.40 11.30 26.01
CA ILE A 233 2.46 9.84 25.83
C ILE A 233 1.81 9.12 27.02
N ALA A 234 2.05 9.61 28.24
CA ALA A 234 1.45 9.05 29.45
C ALA A 234 -0.06 9.26 29.48
N GLU A 235 -0.56 10.45 29.10
CA GLU A 235 -1.97 10.75 28.94
C GLU A 235 -2.66 9.81 27.95
N ALA A 236 -2.10 9.63 26.75
CA ALA A 236 -2.63 8.70 25.75
C ALA A 236 -2.72 7.25 26.28
N LYS A 237 -1.67 6.79 26.98
CA LYS A 237 -1.67 5.46 27.60
C LYS A 237 -2.67 5.36 28.74
N PHE A 238 -2.81 6.39 29.55
CA PHE A 238 -3.76 6.42 30.66
C PHE A 238 -5.20 6.31 30.17
N ILE A 239 -5.54 7.01 29.08
CA ILE A 239 -6.84 6.91 28.41
C ILE A 239 -7.09 5.46 27.94
N ASP A 240 -6.11 4.83 27.29
CA ASP A 240 -6.22 3.43 26.85
C ASP A 240 -6.41 2.45 28.03
N ILE A 241 -5.67 2.65 29.12
CA ILE A 241 -5.77 1.84 30.34
C ILE A 241 -7.14 2.00 31.00
N ALA A 242 -7.68 3.22 31.03
CA ALA A 242 -9.01 3.51 31.56
C ALA A 242 -10.11 2.87 30.71
N ALA A 243 -10.05 3.04 29.38
CA ALA A 243 -10.96 2.40 28.43
C ALA A 243 -10.94 0.88 28.55
N ALA A 244 -9.75 0.27 28.69
CA ALA A 244 -9.61 -1.17 28.86
C ALA A 244 -10.27 -1.68 30.16
N LYS A 245 -10.13 -0.95 31.27
CA LYS A 245 -10.80 -1.30 32.52
C LYS A 245 -12.31 -1.20 32.37
N GLU A 246 -12.83 -0.13 31.77
CA GLU A 246 -14.26 0.08 31.55
C GLU A 246 -14.87 -1.09 30.75
N VAL A 247 -14.27 -1.44 29.61
CA VAL A 247 -14.78 -2.51 28.75
C VAL A 247 -14.69 -3.88 29.41
N LEU A 248 -13.58 -4.19 30.08
CA LEU A 248 -13.34 -5.55 30.59
C LEU A 248 -14.02 -5.84 31.95
N THR A 249 -14.43 -4.81 32.69
CA THR A 249 -15.11 -4.98 33.99
C THR A 249 -16.64 -5.01 33.88
N ASP A 250 -17.19 -4.39 32.84
CA ASP A 250 -18.60 -4.46 32.47
C ASP A 250 -18.89 -5.76 31.69
N PRO A 251 -19.80 -6.64 32.17
CA PRO A 251 -20.08 -7.91 31.50
C PRO A 251 -20.58 -7.75 30.06
N GLU A 252 -21.46 -6.77 29.79
CA GLU A 252 -22.06 -6.57 28.47
C GLU A 252 -21.04 -6.01 27.48
N LYS A 253 -20.25 -5.03 27.91
CA LYS A 253 -19.18 -4.45 27.07
C LYS A 253 -18.10 -5.49 26.77
N ARG A 254 -17.74 -6.30 27.77
CA ARG A 254 -16.78 -7.40 27.59
C ARG A 254 -17.30 -8.44 26.61
N GLU A 255 -18.55 -8.84 26.72
CA GLU A 255 -19.18 -9.80 25.80
C GLU A 255 -19.19 -9.27 24.36
N LYS A 256 -19.59 -8.00 24.15
CA LYS A 256 -19.53 -7.34 22.84
C LYS A 256 -18.11 -7.33 22.28
N PHE A 257 -17.14 -6.97 23.12
CA PHE A 257 -15.73 -6.93 22.74
C PHE A 257 -15.19 -8.31 22.37
N ASP A 258 -15.54 -9.34 23.14
CA ASP A 258 -15.17 -10.74 22.89
C ASP A 258 -15.87 -11.29 21.62
N ALA A 259 -17.08 -10.81 21.30
CA ALA A 259 -17.78 -11.07 20.05
C ALA A 259 -17.21 -10.30 18.84
N GLY A 260 -16.18 -9.47 19.04
CA GLY A 260 -15.52 -8.74 17.96
C GLY A 260 -16.12 -7.35 17.68
N ILE A 261 -17.05 -6.86 18.49
CA ILE A 261 -17.64 -5.52 18.40
C ILE A 261 -16.99 -4.64 19.47
N ASP A 262 -16.27 -3.58 19.09
CA ASP A 262 -15.71 -2.66 20.08
C ASP A 262 -16.83 -1.75 20.63
N PRO A 263 -17.19 -1.86 21.92
CA PRO A 263 -18.27 -1.07 22.51
C PRO A 263 -17.95 0.42 22.61
N LEU A 264 -16.68 0.81 22.44
CA LEU A 264 -16.24 2.21 22.46
C LEU A 264 -15.94 2.77 21.05
N ASP A 265 -16.10 1.98 19.98
CA ASP A 265 -15.91 2.48 18.60
C ASP A 265 -17.13 3.31 18.15
N PRO A 266 -16.96 4.61 17.83
CA PRO A 266 -18.03 5.47 17.32
C PRO A 266 -18.69 4.93 16.05
N SER A 267 -17.95 4.15 15.26
CA SER A 267 -18.42 3.55 14.00
C SER A 267 -19.41 2.40 14.20
N ALA A 268 -19.38 1.76 15.39
CA ALA A 268 -20.23 0.62 15.71
C ALA A 268 -21.62 1.03 16.21
N GLN A 269 -21.87 2.32 16.40
CA GLN A 269 -23.15 2.88 16.86
C GLN A 269 -24.10 3.15 15.69
N SER A 270 -24.52 2.07 15.01
CA SER A 270 -25.65 2.09 14.07
C SER A 270 -26.82 1.22 14.58
N MET A 271 -27.07 1.28 15.88
CA MET A 271 -28.31 0.79 16.51
C MET A 271 -29.07 1.98 17.13
N PRO A 272 -30.39 2.11 16.91
CA PRO A 272 -31.15 3.22 17.46
C PRO A 272 -31.35 3.04 18.97
N ASN A 273 -31.11 4.13 19.69
CA ASN A 273 -31.60 4.40 21.04
C ASN A 273 -30.87 3.69 22.19
N GLN A 274 -29.68 4.16 22.55
CA GLN A 274 -29.31 4.55 23.93
C GLN A 274 -28.05 5.43 23.88
N PHE A 275 -28.19 6.67 24.33
CA PHE A 275 -27.09 7.62 24.55
C PHE A 275 -26.13 7.05 25.61
N TYR A 276 -25.06 6.36 25.19
CA TYR A 276 -23.87 6.18 26.03
C TYR A 276 -22.97 7.38 25.79
N HIS A 277 -23.16 8.44 26.59
CA HIS A 277 -22.20 9.52 26.72
C HIS A 277 -20.86 8.92 27.18
N PHE A 278 -19.86 8.95 26.30
CA PHE A 278 -18.47 8.83 26.71
C PHE A 278 -18.11 10.12 27.47
N HIS A 279 -18.35 10.15 28.79
CA HIS A 279 -17.90 11.21 29.70
C HIS A 279 -16.40 11.08 30.03
N GLY A 280 -15.56 10.64 29.07
CA GLY A 280 -14.17 10.29 29.33
C GLY A 280 -13.24 11.47 29.64
N PHE A 281 -13.65 12.70 29.36
CA PHE A 281 -12.87 13.91 29.66
C PHE A 281 -13.44 14.70 30.85
N ASP A 282 -14.77 14.88 30.90
CA ASP A 282 -15.43 15.64 31.97
C ASP A 282 -15.51 14.91 33.33
N ASP A 283 -15.64 13.57 33.38
CA ASP A 283 -15.71 12.85 34.67
C ASP A 283 -14.32 12.52 35.25
N VAL A 284 -13.24 12.66 34.48
CA VAL A 284 -11.87 12.43 34.96
C VAL A 284 -11.15 13.75 35.23
N PHE A 285 -11.38 14.78 34.40
CA PHE A 285 -10.69 16.08 34.49
C PHE A 285 -11.62 17.32 34.42
N GLY A 286 -12.93 17.14 34.27
CA GLY A 286 -13.91 18.24 34.30
C GLY A 286 -14.36 18.61 35.71
N GLU A 287 -15.21 19.64 35.81
CA GLU A 287 -15.64 20.33 37.04
C GLU A 287 -16.28 19.42 38.11
N ASN A 288 -16.75 18.23 37.73
CA ASN A 288 -17.32 17.21 38.64
C ASN A 288 -16.48 15.92 38.70
N GLY A 289 -15.33 15.87 38.03
CA GLY A 289 -14.38 14.77 38.11
C GLY A 289 -13.51 14.85 39.37
N PRO A 290 -12.92 13.73 39.84
CA PRO A 290 -12.08 13.70 41.03
C PRO A 290 -10.75 14.50 40.90
N PHE A 291 -10.50 15.13 39.75
CA PHE A 291 -9.31 15.94 39.45
C PHE A 291 -9.62 17.29 38.77
N GLY A 292 -10.88 17.76 38.78
CA GLY A 292 -11.25 19.09 38.27
C GLY A 292 -10.70 20.22 39.16
N ASP A 293 -9.87 21.10 38.58
CA ASP A 293 -9.18 22.20 39.24
C ASP A 293 -10.16 23.26 39.76
N GLY A 294 -10.25 23.39 41.08
CA GLY A 294 -11.21 24.25 41.78
C GLY A 294 -10.88 24.44 43.27
N GLY A 295 -9.65 24.82 43.59
CA GLY A 295 -9.33 25.69 44.75
C GLY A 295 -9.83 25.33 46.16
N GLY A 296 -9.98 24.05 46.53
CA GLY A 296 -10.38 23.63 47.87
C GLY A 296 -9.52 22.48 48.39
N HIS A 297 -8.88 22.67 49.55
CA HIS A 297 -8.09 21.63 50.22
C HIS A 297 -8.94 20.38 50.51
N TYR A 298 -8.67 19.28 49.79
CA TYR A 298 -9.16 17.95 50.16
C TYR A 298 -7.97 17.02 50.46
N THR A 299 -7.88 16.57 51.71
CA THR A 299 -6.99 15.48 52.15
C THR A 299 -7.65 14.13 51.85
N PHE A 300 -7.08 13.33 50.95
CA PHE A 300 -7.50 11.94 50.75
C PHE A 300 -6.99 11.05 51.90
N LYS A 301 -7.90 10.51 52.72
CA LYS A 301 -7.61 9.41 53.65
C LYS A 301 -7.94 8.08 52.99
N PHE A 302 -6.91 7.28 52.70
CA PHE A 302 -7.09 5.89 52.29
C PHE A 302 -7.42 5.02 53.51
N HIS A 303 -8.57 4.37 53.51
CA HIS A 303 -8.84 3.23 54.39
C HIS A 303 -8.65 1.94 53.61
N PHE A 304 -7.66 1.16 54.02
CA PHE A 304 -7.51 -0.23 53.61
C PHE A 304 -8.16 -1.10 54.69
N ASN A 305 -9.24 -1.80 54.32
CA ASN A 305 -9.71 -2.97 55.05
C ASN A 305 -9.28 -4.22 54.28
#